data_AF-A0A944PDV9-F1
#
_entry.id   AF-A0A944PDV9-F1
#
_cell.length_a   1.000
_cell.length_b   1.000
_cell.length_c   1.000
_cell.angle_alpha   90.00
_cell.angle_beta   90.00
_cell.angle_gamma   90.00
#
_symmetry.space_group_name_H-M   'P 1'
#
loop_
_entity.id
_entity.type
_entity.pdbx_description
1 polymer ?
#
loop_
_entity_poly.entity_id
_entity_poly.type
_entity_poly.pdbx_seq_one_letter_code
_entity_poly.pdbx_strand_id
1 'polypeptide(L)'
;MPVSYTEQEIREQAFHLGLIGDRQADVPRNLRSKVIATLVEGNRPSEAPSPREPQLAQAVVIQPGGTVLVDGEPFPWLIARQPMEISLDPEGISTVRLTLMAASVQIVQPEPRPESE
;
A
#
# COMPACT_ATOMS: atom_id res chain seq x y z
N MET A 1 3.48 -14.19 -17.95
CA MET A 1 2.37 -15.09 -18.33
C MET A 1 1.22 -14.21 -18.83
N PRO A 2 0.55 -14.54 -19.95
CA PRO A 2 -0.60 -13.76 -20.40
C PRO A 2 -1.70 -13.87 -19.33
N VAL A 3 -2.05 -12.75 -18.71
CA VAL A 3 -3.14 -12.70 -17.73
C VAL A 3 -4.44 -13.00 -18.47
N SER A 4 -5.08 -14.12 -18.13
CA SER A 4 -6.31 -14.57 -18.75
C SER A 4 -7.42 -14.40 -17.72
N TYR A 5 -8.38 -13.53 -18.02
CA TYR A 5 -9.57 -13.32 -17.19
C TYR A 5 -10.71 -14.18 -17.71
N THR A 6 -11.48 -14.73 -16.79
CA THR A 6 -12.70 -15.49 -17.08
C THR A 6 -13.78 -14.57 -17.61
N GLU A 7 -14.73 -15.16 -18.35
CA GLU A 7 -15.89 -14.42 -18.87
C GLU A 7 -16.74 -13.82 -17.75
N GLN A 8 -16.76 -14.47 -16.58
CA GLN A 8 -17.43 -13.98 -15.40
C GLN A 8 -16.78 -12.71 -14.85
N GLU A 9 -15.45 -12.70 -14.70
CA GLU A 9 -14.71 -11.54 -14.20
C GLU A 9 -14.83 -10.33 -15.12
N ILE A 10 -14.79 -10.56 -16.45
CA ILE A 10 -15.00 -9.50 -17.45
C ILE A 10 -16.42 -8.92 -17.31
N ARG A 11 -17.43 -9.75 -17.08
CA ARG A 11 -18.82 -9.30 -16.95
C ARG A 11 -19.07 -8.54 -15.67
N GLU A 12 -18.56 -9.05 -14.55
CA GLU A 12 -18.62 -8.38 -13.26
C GLU A 12 -17.99 -6.99 -13.35
N GLN A 13 -16.78 -6.89 -13.93
CA GLN A 13 -16.11 -5.60 -14.11
C GLN A 13 -16.89 -4.68 -15.06
N ALA A 14 -17.45 -5.19 -16.16
CA ALA A 14 -18.26 -4.38 -17.07
C ALA A 14 -19.52 -3.80 -16.39
N PHE A 15 -20.17 -4.59 -15.52
CA PHE A 15 -21.29 -4.13 -14.71
C PHE A 15 -20.86 -3.07 -13.69
N HIS A 16 -19.73 -3.30 -13.00
CA HIS A 16 -19.17 -2.34 -12.05
C HIS A 16 -18.82 -1.00 -12.70
N LEU A 17 -18.37 -1.00 -13.96
CA LEU A 17 -18.09 0.21 -14.74
C LEU A 17 -19.34 0.86 -15.36
N GLY A 18 -20.53 0.28 -15.16
CA GLY A 18 -21.79 0.77 -15.75
C GLY A 18 -21.85 0.63 -17.28
N LEU A 19 -21.01 -0.23 -17.86
CA LEU A 19 -20.95 -0.45 -19.31
C LEU A 19 -22.04 -1.41 -19.81
N ILE A 20 -22.60 -2.20 -18.89
CA ILE A 20 -23.77 -3.05 -19.10
C ILE A 20 -24.78 -2.80 -17.98
N GLY A 21 -26.07 -2.85 -18.30
CA GLY A 21 -27.15 -2.59 -17.32
C GLY A 21 -27.50 -3.78 -16.44
N ASP A 22 -27.05 -4.99 -16.80
CA ASP A 22 -27.35 -6.22 -16.08
C ASP A 22 -26.05 -7.03 -15.90
N ARG A 23 -25.89 -7.65 -14.73
CA ARG A 23 -24.79 -8.56 -14.40
C ARG A 23 -24.79 -9.82 -15.25
N GLN A 24 -25.88 -10.14 -15.93
CA GLN A 24 -25.99 -11.31 -16.80
C GLN A 24 -25.90 -10.96 -18.28
N ALA A 25 -25.89 -9.66 -18.63
CA ALA A 25 -25.78 -9.21 -20.01
C ALA A 25 -24.40 -9.52 -20.60
N ASP A 26 -24.38 -9.87 -21.88
CA ASP A 26 -23.14 -10.10 -22.62
C ASP A 26 -22.38 -8.78 -22.81
N VAL A 27 -21.06 -8.83 -22.62
CA VAL A 27 -20.17 -7.67 -22.80
C VAL A 27 -19.88 -7.49 -24.30
N PRO A 28 -20.27 -6.35 -24.90
CA PRO A 28 -19.99 -6.06 -26.31
C PRO A 28 -18.51 -6.16 -26.66
N ARG A 29 -18.17 -6.76 -27.82
CA ARG A 29 -16.78 -7.04 -28.24
C ARG A 29 -15.87 -5.81 -28.23
N ASN A 30 -16.39 -4.65 -28.60
CA ASN A 30 -15.68 -3.38 -28.59
C ASN A 30 -15.39 -2.86 -27.17
N LEU A 31 -16.15 -3.28 -26.15
CA LEU A 31 -15.96 -2.90 -24.76
C LEU A 31 -15.07 -3.87 -24.00
N ARG A 32 -14.96 -5.13 -24.45
CA ARG A 32 -14.14 -6.18 -23.82
C ARG A 32 -12.70 -5.76 -23.60
N SER A 33 -12.04 -5.19 -24.61
CA SER A 33 -10.65 -4.74 -24.49
C SER A 33 -10.47 -3.66 -23.43
N LYS A 34 -11.44 -2.75 -23.29
CA LYS A 34 -11.43 -1.69 -22.27
C LYS A 34 -11.64 -2.25 -20.86
N VAL A 35 -12.58 -3.19 -20.72
CA VAL A 35 -12.86 -3.86 -19.45
C VAL A 35 -11.64 -4.68 -18.99
N ILE A 36 -11.03 -5.44 -19.91
CA ILE A 36 -9.80 -6.19 -19.62
C ILE A 36 -8.66 -5.23 -19.24
N ALA A 37 -8.51 -4.08 -19.90
CA ALA A 37 -7.51 -3.08 -19.50
C ALA A 37 -7.72 -2.58 -18.06
N THR A 38 -8.96 -2.31 -17.65
CA THR A 38 -9.26 -1.92 -16.26
C THR A 38 -9.02 -3.04 -15.25
N LEU A 39 -9.25 -4.30 -15.63
CA LEU A 39 -8.90 -5.46 -14.79
C LEU A 39 -7.38 -5.59 -14.62
N VAL A 40 -6.62 -5.30 -15.67
CA VAL A 40 -5.15 -5.29 -15.62
C VAL A 40 -4.64 -4.13 -14.77
N GLU A 41 -5.23 -2.95 -14.89
CA GLU A 41 -4.87 -1.77 -14.09
C GLU A 41 -5.23 -1.93 -12.61
N GLY A 42 -6.42 -2.43 -12.29
CA GLY A 42 -6.84 -2.70 -10.92
C GLY A 42 -6.07 -3.82 -10.25
N ASN A 43 -5.48 -4.73 -11.04
CA ASN A 43 -4.62 -5.82 -10.56
C ASN A 43 -3.13 -5.45 -10.64
N ARG A 44 -2.77 -4.20 -10.99
CA ARG A 44 -1.41 -3.73 -10.76
C ARG A 44 -1.22 -3.63 -9.26
N PRO A 45 -0.17 -4.27 -8.69
CA PRO A 45 0.21 -3.98 -7.32
C PRO A 45 0.38 -2.47 -7.20
N SER A 46 -0.31 -1.89 -6.21
CA SER A 46 -0.24 -0.46 -5.90
C SER A 46 1.21 -0.02 -6.02
N GLU A 47 1.45 0.93 -6.91
CA GLU A 47 2.76 1.44 -7.29
C GLU A 47 3.59 1.60 -6.01
N ALA A 48 4.69 0.85 -5.90
CA ALA A 48 5.55 0.90 -4.73
C ALA A 48 5.86 2.38 -4.47
N PRO A 49 5.63 2.91 -3.25
CA PRO A 49 5.82 4.32 -3.00
C PRO A 49 7.24 4.68 -3.42
N SER A 50 7.37 5.60 -4.38
CA SER A 50 8.64 6.20 -4.76
C SER A 50 9.41 6.55 -3.48
N PRO A 51 10.74 6.35 -3.40
CA PRO A 51 11.49 6.65 -2.19
C PRO A 51 11.36 8.14 -1.89
N ARG A 52 10.40 8.47 -1.03
CA ARG A 52 10.25 9.82 -0.48
C ARG A 52 11.37 9.98 0.53
N GLU A 53 12.05 11.12 0.49
CA GLU A 53 12.93 11.52 1.58
C GLU A 53 12.19 11.35 2.92
N PRO A 54 12.87 10.97 4.02
CA PRO A 54 12.22 10.80 5.31
C PRO A 54 11.49 12.09 5.70
N GLN A 55 10.18 12.00 5.90
CA GLN A 55 9.35 13.13 6.32
C GLN A 55 8.99 12.97 7.79
N LEU A 56 9.00 14.08 8.53
CA LEU A 56 8.45 14.11 9.87
C LEU A 56 6.92 14.00 9.78
N ALA A 57 6.36 12.96 10.38
CA ALA A 57 4.91 12.80 10.48
C ALA A 57 4.31 13.93 11.34
N GLN A 58 3.21 14.53 10.89
CA GLN A 58 2.46 15.52 11.68
C GLN A 58 1.55 14.84 12.69
N ALA A 59 0.99 13.68 12.33
CA ALA A 59 0.13 12.88 13.20
C ALA A 59 0.32 11.38 12.97
N VAL A 60 0.35 10.63 14.07
CA VAL A 60 0.29 9.16 14.07
C VAL A 60 -0.92 8.73 14.87
N VAL A 61 -1.83 7.98 14.23
CA VAL A 61 -3.06 7.46 14.87
C VAL A 61 -3.00 5.95 14.90
N ILE A 62 -3.13 5.37 16.10
CA ILE A 62 -3.16 3.93 16.31
C ILE A 62 -4.60 3.54 16.64
N GLN A 63 -5.24 2.78 15.76
CA GLN A 63 -6.61 2.34 15.95
C GLN A 63 -6.67 1.03 16.77
N PRO A 64 -7.80 0.79 17.48
CA PRO A 64 -8.08 -0.51 18.08
C PRO A 64 -7.99 -1.62 17.01
N GLY A 65 -7.15 -2.63 17.25
CA GLY A 65 -6.89 -3.70 16.28
C GLY A 65 -5.53 -3.62 15.58
N GLY A 66 -4.77 -2.54 15.79
CA GLY A 66 -3.38 -2.42 15.34
C GLY A 66 -3.19 -1.75 13.98
N THR A 67 -4.24 -1.20 13.38
CA THR A 67 -4.13 -0.33 12.20
C THR A 67 -3.44 0.97 12.61
N VAL A 68 -2.39 1.34 11.87
CA VAL A 68 -1.66 2.60 12.07
C VAL A 68 -1.90 3.51 10.88
N LEU A 69 -2.28 4.75 11.16
CA LEU A 69 -2.38 5.82 10.16
C LEU A 69 -1.28 6.86 10.43
N VAL A 70 -0.62 7.31 9.38
CA VAL A 70 0.36 8.41 9.40
C VAL A 70 -0.18 9.52 8.52
N ASP A 71 -0.43 10.70 9.09
CA ASP A 71 -1.02 11.85 8.40
C ASP A 71 -2.36 11.53 7.70
N GLY A 72 -3.14 10.61 8.28
CA GLY A 72 -4.42 10.14 7.76
C GLY A 72 -4.34 8.96 6.79
N GLU A 73 -3.14 8.62 6.32
CA GLU A 73 -2.92 7.53 5.37
C GLU A 73 -2.53 6.22 6.07
N PRO A 74 -2.99 5.05 5.58
CA PRO A 74 -2.57 3.76 6.13
C PRO A 74 -1.05 3.55 6.04
N PHE A 75 -0.43 3.15 7.16
CA PHE A 75 0.97 2.82 7.17
C PHE A 75 1.24 1.57 6.29
N PRO A 76 2.14 1.65 5.29
CA PRO A 76 2.17 0.69 4.20
C PRO A 76 2.85 -0.64 4.56
N TRP A 77 3.45 -0.76 5.75
CA TRP A 77 4.20 -1.94 6.17
C TRP A 77 3.46 -2.75 7.22
N LEU A 78 3.67 -4.07 7.18
CA LEU A 78 3.15 -4.99 8.19
C LEU A 78 3.83 -4.75 9.54
N ILE A 79 3.02 -4.49 10.56
CA ILE A 79 3.47 -4.28 11.94
C ILE A 79 3.16 -5.54 12.77
N ALA A 80 4.13 -6.01 13.55
CA ALA A 80 3.94 -7.14 14.44
C ALA A 80 3.00 -6.76 15.60
N ARG A 81 2.24 -7.73 16.13
CA ARG A 81 1.34 -7.55 17.30
C ARG A 81 2.08 -7.44 18.64
N GLN A 82 3.34 -7.00 18.64
CA GLN A 82 4.14 -6.81 19.85
C GLN A 82 3.73 -5.50 20.55
N PRO A 83 4.05 -5.34 21.85
CA PRO A 83 3.81 -4.09 22.56
C PRO A 83 4.45 -2.91 21.81
N MET A 84 3.63 -1.91 21.48
CA MET A 84 4.08 -0.64 20.92
C MET A 84 4.48 0.28 22.08
N GLU A 85 5.59 1.00 21.93
CA GLU A 85 5.97 2.04 22.89
C GLU A 85 5.63 3.41 22.31
N ILE A 86 4.87 4.19 23.08
CA ILE A 86 4.46 5.54 22.73
C ILE A 86 5.04 6.46 23.80
N SER A 87 5.85 7.43 23.37
CA SER A 87 6.36 8.48 24.25
C SER A 87 5.77 9.80 23.79
N LEU A 88 5.03 10.43 24.69
CA LEU A 88 4.44 11.74 24.49
C LEU A 88 5.30 12.75 25.26
N ASP A 89 6.01 13.60 24.53
CA ASP A 89 6.74 14.72 25.13
C ASP A 89 5.82 15.95 25.15
N PRO A 90 5.45 16.49 26.32
CA PRO A 90 4.62 17.69 26.42
C PRO A 90 5.28 18.95 25.87
N GLU A 91 6.61 18.98 25.68
CA GLU A 91 7.36 20.12 25.16
C GLU A 91 7.86 19.89 23.72
N GLY A 92 7.56 18.74 23.10
CA GLY A 92 8.28 18.32 21.90
C GLY A 92 7.63 17.25 21.03
N ILE A 93 8.49 16.44 20.41
CA ILE A 93 8.11 15.45 19.40
C ILE A 93 7.65 14.17 20.09
N SER A 94 6.42 13.77 19.83
CA SER A 94 5.92 12.45 20.24
C SER A 94 6.52 11.37 19.35
N THR A 95 6.98 10.27 19.95
CA THR A 95 7.61 9.16 19.23
C THR A 95 6.85 7.85 19.42
N VAL A 96 6.78 7.04 18.37
CA VAL A 96 6.20 5.71 18.40
C VAL A 96 7.25 4.69 17.96
N ARG A 97 7.50 3.66 18.78
CA ARG A 97 8.36 2.53 18.42
C ARG A 97 7.52 1.38 17.91
N LEU A 98 7.73 1.02 16.64
CA LEU A 98 7.02 -0.04 15.93
C LEU A 98 7.96 -1.20 15.59
N THR A 99 7.48 -2.44 15.68
CA THR A 99 8.17 -3.61 15.12
C THR A 99 7.63 -3.89 13.72
N LEU A 100 8.47 -3.74 12.71
CA LEU A 100 8.14 -4.06 11.32
C LEU A 100 8.46 -5.52 11.01
N MET A 101 7.59 -6.17 10.24
CA MET A 101 7.85 -7.49 9.68
C MET A 101 8.53 -7.35 8.32
N ALA A 102 9.61 -8.10 8.10
CA ALA A 102 10.34 -8.11 6.85
C ALA A 102 10.72 -9.55 6.46
N ALA A 103 10.72 -9.84 5.16
CA ALA A 103 11.20 -11.13 4.64
C ALA A 103 12.73 -11.27 4.77
N SER A 104 13.46 -10.15 4.74
CA SER A 104 14.90 -10.09 4.89
C SER A 104 15.32 -8.72 5.42
N VAL A 105 16.35 -8.67 6.25
CA VAL A 105 16.93 -7.43 6.80
C VAL A 105 18.42 -7.40 6.47
N GLN A 106 18.91 -6.27 5.96
CA GLN A 106 20.33 -6.03 5.69
C GLN A 106 20.79 -4.79 6.46
N ILE A 107 21.97 -4.86 7.07
CA ILE A 107 22.59 -3.74 7.77
C ILE A 107 23.78 -3.29 6.95
N VAL A 108 23.73 -2.08 6.40
CA VAL A 108 24.85 -1.47 5.67
C VAL A 108 25.66 -0.65 6.66
N GLN A 109 26.92 -1.01 6.86
CA GLN A 109 27.83 -0.19 7.67
C GLN A 109 28.31 1.01 6.85
N PRO A 110 28.28 2.24 7.38
CA PRO A 110 28.87 3.39 6.71
C PRO A 110 30.40 3.22 6.64
N GLU A 111 31.01 3.59 5.51
CA GLU A 111 32.46 3.56 5.36
C GLU A 111 33.12 4.46 6.42
N PRO A 112 34.19 4.00 7.10
CA PRO A 112 34.89 4.81 8.08
C PRO A 112 35.47 6.04 7.37
N ARG A 113 35.06 7.24 7.80
CA ARG A 113 35.67 8.49 7.33
C ARG A 113 37.15 8.48 7.74
N PRO A 114 38.10 8.74 6.83
CA PRO A 114 39.47 9.01 7.24
C PRO A 114 39.46 10.29 8.09
N GLU A 115 39.94 10.20 9.33
CA GLU A 115 40.32 11.36 10.13
C GLU A 115 41.43 12.10 9.37
N SER A 116 41.12 13.28 8.85
CA SER A 116 42.16 14.21 8.41
C SER A 116 42.81 14.82 9.65
N GLU A 117 44.12 14.62 9.78
CA GLU A 117 45.05 15.32 10.69
C GLU A 117 44.92 16.85 10.66
#